data_AF-A0A4Y9XJT5-F1
#
_entry.id   AF-A0A4Y9XJT5-F1
#
_cell.length_a   1.000
_cell.length_b   1.000
_cell.length_c   1.000
_cell.angle_alpha   90.00
_cell.angle_beta   90.00
_cell.angle_gamma   90.00
#
_symmetry.space_group_name_H-M   'P 1'
#
loop_
_entity.id
_entity.type
_entity.pdbx_description
1 polymer ?
#
loop_
_entity_poly.entity_id
_entity_poly.type
_entity_poly.pdbx_seq_one_letter_code
_entity_poly.pdbx_strand_id
1 'polypeptide(L)'
;MDQMLAYDAILFTADERPPHVVPLMTSPLTTPMPNLPEPFLCGRMPHPEMYMDYITEGLGPRSWRFQVIEHLEGMTRKFATPYIVFYPIVSRDGMPFPLNKGVREIQGDNYEEAKAWRGNLVVAKYRDQEYASMMDASMADFPILKNWLLRHEGTQAVIARLLESNSKEADAHLRYRPAAKWTPPPPPPPPRKPPKAIPGASLLIRTRIGVTMNRIPPPKPPPTEIYNGLHSLWAKTGMTANEFREFTNLVENTSDKYLSPRGSIRNQGRQMLSKHYAEVAKLWHHEDKYKDDWPVRLYTKLYLASDDVCIQMVLIPAGRGADYVVPASLTPENTDVY
;
A
#
# COMPACT_ATOMS: atom_id res chain seq x y z
N MET A 1 19.13 -7.13 -28.58
CA MET A 1 17.70 -7.33 -28.31
C MET A 1 17.63 -8.34 -27.19
N ASP A 2 17.23 -7.90 -26.01
CA ASP A 2 17.14 -8.77 -24.84
C ASP A 2 16.04 -9.80 -25.04
N GLN A 3 16.42 -11.08 -25.10
CA GLN A 3 15.52 -12.17 -25.48
C GLN A 3 14.58 -12.51 -24.31
N MET A 4 13.28 -12.42 -24.56
CA MET A 4 12.27 -12.99 -23.67
C MET A 4 12.41 -14.50 -23.67
N LEU A 5 12.42 -15.10 -22.48
CA LEU A 5 12.45 -16.54 -22.29
C LEU A 5 11.13 -16.99 -21.68
N ALA A 6 10.63 -18.13 -22.13
CA ALA A 6 9.46 -18.79 -21.58
C ALA A 6 9.91 -19.98 -20.73
N TYR A 7 9.22 -20.19 -19.60
CA TYR A 7 9.34 -21.38 -18.77
C TYR A 7 7.96 -21.97 -18.55
N ASP A 8 7.86 -23.28 -18.46
CA ASP A 8 6.60 -23.92 -18.14
C ASP A 8 6.19 -23.63 -16.68
N ALA A 9 4.96 -23.16 -16.49
CA ALA A 9 4.36 -22.85 -15.19
C ALA A 9 2.97 -23.50 -15.10
N ILE A 10 2.49 -23.77 -13.89
CA ILE A 10 1.14 -24.34 -13.69
C ILE A 10 0.14 -23.22 -13.40
N LEU A 11 -0.92 -23.15 -14.22
CA LEU A 11 -2.01 -22.20 -14.08
C LEU A 11 -3.21 -22.86 -13.38
N PHE A 12 -3.68 -22.25 -12.29
CA PHE A 12 -4.97 -22.54 -11.67
C PHE A 12 -5.96 -21.45 -12.05
N THR A 13 -6.88 -21.73 -12.96
CA THR A 13 -7.85 -20.72 -13.40
C THR A 13 -8.99 -20.57 -12.40
N ALA A 14 -9.63 -19.40 -12.39
CA ALA A 14 -10.82 -19.15 -11.57
C ALA A 14 -12.11 -19.74 -12.17
N ASP A 15 -12.10 -20.14 -13.44
CA ASP A 15 -13.28 -20.44 -14.28
C ASP A 15 -13.60 -21.94 -14.45
N GLU A 16 -13.28 -22.77 -13.46
CA GLU A 16 -13.53 -24.23 -13.43
C GLU A 16 -12.67 -25.09 -14.36
N ARG A 17 -11.82 -24.49 -15.19
CA ARG A 17 -10.89 -25.29 -16.00
C ARG A 17 -9.88 -26.01 -15.10
N PRO A 18 -9.49 -27.25 -15.44
CA PRO A 18 -8.49 -27.98 -14.68
C PRO A 18 -7.13 -27.27 -14.74
N PRO A 19 -6.30 -27.42 -13.70
CA PRO A 19 -4.93 -26.90 -13.72
C PRO A 19 -4.14 -27.45 -14.91
N HIS A 20 -3.42 -26.58 -15.60
CA HIS A 20 -2.66 -26.93 -16.80
C HIS A 20 -1.38 -26.10 -16.91
N VAL A 21 -0.46 -26.56 -17.76
CA VAL A 21 0.84 -25.92 -17.99
C VAL A 21 0.70 -24.78 -18.99
N VAL A 22 1.34 -23.64 -18.72
CA VAL A 22 1.39 -22.45 -19.56
C VAL A 22 2.81 -21.88 -19.65
N PRO A 23 3.19 -21.24 -20.78
CA PRO A 23 4.54 -20.67 -20.93
C PRO A 23 4.66 -19.30 -20.23
N LEU A 24 5.18 -19.28 -19.00
CA LEU A 24 5.45 -18.04 -18.26
C LEU A 24 6.59 -17.26 -18.89
N MET A 25 6.26 -16.10 -19.45
CA MET A 25 7.23 -15.20 -20.07
C MET A 25 8.07 -14.48 -19.01
N THR A 26 9.34 -14.27 -19.33
CA THR A 26 10.30 -13.59 -18.46
C THR A 26 11.16 -12.61 -19.25
N SER A 27 11.33 -11.39 -18.73
CA SER A 27 12.21 -10.37 -19.31
C SER A 27 13.51 -10.24 -18.49
N PRO A 28 14.65 -9.89 -19.11
CA PRO A 28 15.87 -9.59 -18.36
C PRO A 28 15.69 -8.38 -17.45
N LEU A 29 16.24 -8.44 -16.24
CA LEU A 29 16.24 -7.32 -15.32
C LEU A 29 17.36 -6.34 -15.72
N THR A 30 17.00 -5.22 -16.33
CA THR A 30 17.97 -4.25 -16.89
C THR A 30 18.64 -3.37 -15.82
N THR A 31 18.03 -3.23 -14.64
CA THR A 31 18.52 -2.37 -13.57
C THR A 31 18.98 -3.21 -12.39
N PRO A 32 20.26 -3.13 -11.97
CA PRO A 32 20.72 -3.76 -10.74
C PRO A 32 20.00 -3.11 -9.55
N MET A 33 19.07 -3.83 -8.94
CA MET A 33 18.38 -3.38 -7.74
C MET A 33 19.14 -3.91 -6.50
N PRO A 34 19.60 -3.05 -5.59
CA PRO A 34 20.16 -3.52 -4.32
C PRO A 34 19.06 -4.20 -3.50
N ASN A 35 19.36 -5.37 -2.92
CA ASN A 35 18.42 -6.19 -2.13
C ASN A 35 17.15 -6.60 -2.91
N LEU A 36 17.34 -7.24 -4.06
CA LEU A 36 16.25 -7.81 -4.85
C LEU A 36 15.39 -8.74 -3.99
N PRO A 37 14.11 -8.44 -3.78
CA PRO A 37 13.21 -9.41 -3.19
C PRO A 37 13.08 -10.61 -4.15
N GLU A 38 12.84 -11.79 -3.61
CA GLU A 38 12.23 -12.90 -4.35
C GLU A 38 11.01 -12.33 -5.10
N PRO A 39 10.68 -12.70 -6.34
CA PRO A 39 11.24 -13.71 -7.25
C PRO A 39 12.41 -13.22 -8.15
N PHE A 40 12.91 -12.01 -7.96
CA PHE A 40 13.76 -11.32 -8.95
C PHE A 40 15.24 -11.70 -8.89
N LEU A 41 15.60 -12.65 -8.02
CA LEU A 41 16.97 -13.10 -7.80
C LEU A 41 17.60 -13.78 -9.03
N CYS A 42 16.79 -14.37 -9.90
CA CYS A 42 17.26 -14.98 -11.15
C CYS A 42 17.72 -13.98 -12.22
N GLY A 43 17.76 -12.68 -11.92
CA GLY A 43 18.08 -11.63 -12.89
C GLY A 43 17.04 -11.49 -14.00
N ARG A 44 15.86 -12.10 -13.82
CA ARG A 44 14.73 -12.05 -14.75
C ARG A 44 13.45 -11.68 -14.01
N MET A 45 12.61 -10.93 -14.70
CA MET A 45 11.30 -10.47 -14.25
C MET A 45 10.22 -11.39 -14.84
N PRO A 46 9.51 -12.20 -14.02
CA PRO A 46 8.39 -12.99 -14.50
C PRO A 46 7.18 -12.09 -14.84
N HIS A 47 6.39 -12.49 -15.83
CA HIS A 47 5.17 -11.79 -16.28
C HIS A 47 3.89 -12.63 -16.06
N PRO A 48 3.54 -12.95 -14.79
CA PRO A 48 2.36 -13.75 -14.50
C PRO A 48 1.06 -13.02 -14.85
N GLU A 49 1.08 -11.69 -14.98
CA GLU A 49 -0.07 -10.86 -15.38
C GLU A 49 -0.68 -11.29 -16.72
N MET A 50 0.10 -11.91 -17.61
CA MET A 50 -0.38 -12.43 -18.90
C MET A 50 -1.43 -13.54 -18.75
N TYR A 51 -1.48 -14.20 -17.59
CA TYR A 51 -2.39 -15.31 -17.30
C TYR A 51 -3.40 -14.96 -16.19
N MET A 52 -3.42 -13.71 -15.73
CA MET A 52 -4.32 -13.25 -14.68
C MET A 52 -5.45 -12.43 -15.29
N ASP A 53 -6.58 -13.09 -15.51
CA ASP A 53 -7.75 -12.41 -16.06
C ASP A 53 -8.14 -11.23 -15.15
N TYR A 54 -8.52 -10.12 -15.78
CA TYR A 54 -9.05 -8.94 -15.11
C TYR A 54 -8.06 -8.14 -14.24
N ILE A 55 -6.78 -8.52 -14.25
CA ILE A 55 -5.74 -7.76 -13.57
C ILE A 55 -5.54 -6.38 -14.22
N THR A 56 -5.13 -5.39 -13.43
CA THR A 56 -4.74 -4.07 -13.98
C THR A 56 -3.43 -4.18 -14.74
N GLU A 57 -3.47 -3.80 -16.01
CA GLU A 57 -2.30 -3.73 -16.88
C GLU A 57 -1.48 -2.45 -16.62
N GLY A 58 -0.20 -2.46 -17.01
CA GLY A 58 0.68 -1.29 -16.92
C GLY A 58 1.23 -0.96 -15.52
N LEU A 59 0.75 -1.62 -14.46
CA LEU A 59 1.31 -1.47 -13.10
C LEU A 59 2.52 -2.38 -12.83
N GLY A 60 2.87 -3.26 -13.78
CA GLY A 60 3.96 -4.22 -13.64
C GLY A 60 3.80 -5.09 -12.39
N PRO A 61 4.89 -5.37 -11.64
CA PRO A 61 4.85 -6.21 -10.44
C PRO A 61 3.96 -5.70 -9.29
N ARG A 62 3.32 -4.53 -9.43
CA ARG A 62 2.41 -4.00 -8.43
C ARG A 62 0.98 -4.50 -8.60
N SER A 63 0.62 -5.09 -9.74
CA SER A 63 -0.73 -5.60 -9.95
C SER A 63 -0.93 -7.01 -9.39
N TRP A 64 0.15 -7.70 -9.05
CA TRP A 64 0.16 -9.03 -8.46
C TRP A 64 1.10 -9.11 -7.24
N ARG A 65 1.02 -10.21 -6.51
CA ARG A 65 1.92 -10.57 -5.41
C ARG A 65 2.29 -12.04 -5.55
N PHE A 66 3.19 -12.50 -4.69
CA PHE A 66 3.63 -13.87 -4.70
C PHE A 66 3.74 -14.44 -3.28
N GLN A 67 3.68 -15.77 -3.18
CA GLN A 67 4.04 -16.53 -1.99
C GLN A 67 5.00 -17.65 -2.39
N VAL A 68 5.90 -17.97 -1.48
CA VAL A 68 6.95 -18.97 -1.70
C VAL A 68 6.53 -20.30 -1.07
N ILE A 69 6.72 -21.38 -1.82
CA ILE A 69 6.42 -22.75 -1.44
C ILE A 69 7.75 -23.48 -1.28
N GLU A 70 8.31 -23.42 -0.07
CA GLU A 70 9.61 -24.03 0.23
C GLU A 70 9.49 -25.41 0.87
N HIS A 71 8.35 -25.75 1.46
CA HIS A 71 8.12 -27.03 2.13
C HIS A 71 6.61 -27.32 2.23
N LEU A 72 6.25 -28.58 2.52
CA LEU A 72 4.90 -28.95 2.94
C LEU A 72 4.81 -29.06 4.45
N GLU A 73 3.60 -28.95 4.97
CA GLU A 73 3.33 -29.21 6.38
C GLU A 73 3.82 -30.61 6.79
N GLY A 74 4.55 -30.69 7.90
CA GLY A 74 5.13 -31.94 8.40
C GLY A 74 6.50 -32.30 7.81
N MET A 75 6.99 -31.58 6.79
CA MET A 75 8.35 -31.76 6.30
C MET A 75 9.37 -31.06 7.20
N THR A 76 10.49 -31.73 7.52
CA THR A 76 11.60 -31.16 8.31
C THR A 76 12.66 -30.47 7.45
N ARG A 77 12.58 -30.62 6.13
CA ARG A 77 13.53 -30.04 5.16
C ARG A 77 12.76 -29.31 4.07
N LYS A 78 13.35 -28.22 3.58
CA LYS A 78 12.87 -27.51 2.39
C LYS A 78 13.06 -28.35 1.13
N PHE A 79 12.29 -28.06 0.08
CA PHE A 79 12.49 -28.60 -1.24
C PHE A 79 13.86 -28.23 -1.80
N ALA A 80 14.42 -29.11 -2.62
CA ALA A 80 15.58 -28.78 -3.43
C ALA A 80 15.20 -27.78 -4.54
N THR A 81 13.99 -27.93 -5.09
CA THR A 81 13.42 -27.06 -6.14
C THR A 81 12.13 -26.41 -5.60
N PRO A 82 12.20 -25.18 -5.06
CA PRO A 82 11.03 -24.51 -4.51
C PRO A 82 10.10 -23.99 -5.62
N TYR A 83 8.89 -23.61 -5.23
CA TYR A 83 7.90 -23.00 -6.13
C TYR A 83 7.53 -21.60 -5.65
N ILE A 84 7.09 -20.75 -6.58
CA ILE A 84 6.51 -19.44 -6.27
C ILE A 84 5.12 -19.39 -6.90
N VAL A 85 4.10 -19.12 -6.09
CA VAL A 85 2.73 -18.87 -6.54
C VAL A 85 2.48 -17.37 -6.67
N PHE A 86 2.17 -16.93 -7.87
CA PHE A 86 1.75 -15.57 -8.19
C PHE A 86 0.22 -15.47 -8.16
N TYR A 87 -0.31 -14.38 -7.62
CA TYR A 87 -1.74 -14.11 -7.55
C TYR A 87 -2.04 -12.62 -7.71
N PRO A 88 -3.20 -12.26 -8.27
CA PRO A 88 -3.52 -10.86 -8.55
C PRO A 88 -3.94 -10.10 -7.28
N ILE A 89 -3.64 -8.80 -7.23
CA ILE A 89 -4.02 -7.92 -6.12
C ILE A 89 -4.75 -6.65 -6.56
N VAL A 90 -4.54 -6.17 -7.79
CA VAL A 90 -5.22 -4.98 -8.32
C VAL A 90 -6.00 -5.36 -9.58
N SER A 91 -7.33 -5.26 -9.51
CA SER A 91 -8.23 -5.48 -10.65
C SER A 91 -8.43 -4.21 -11.46
N ARG A 92 -8.69 -4.40 -12.75
CA ARG A 92 -8.80 -3.32 -13.74
C ARG A 92 -9.83 -2.25 -13.37
N ASP A 93 -10.91 -2.64 -12.71
CA ASP A 93 -12.03 -1.78 -12.37
C ASP A 93 -12.27 -1.66 -10.85
N GLY A 94 -11.38 -2.22 -10.02
CA GLY A 94 -11.50 -2.24 -8.56
C GLY A 94 -12.50 -3.26 -8.00
N MET A 95 -13.15 -4.09 -8.82
CA MET A 95 -14.00 -5.18 -8.34
C MET A 95 -13.15 -6.33 -7.81
N PRO A 96 -13.60 -7.07 -6.79
CA PRO A 96 -12.84 -8.20 -6.25
C PRO A 96 -12.71 -9.31 -7.31
N PHE A 97 -11.54 -9.94 -7.37
CA PHE A 97 -11.33 -11.11 -8.23
C PHE A 97 -12.31 -12.26 -7.86
N PRO A 98 -12.74 -13.05 -8.86
CA PRO A 98 -13.61 -14.21 -8.62
C PRO A 98 -12.90 -15.24 -7.73
N LEU A 99 -13.66 -16.03 -6.99
CA LEU A 99 -13.12 -17.13 -6.20
C LEU A 99 -12.45 -18.17 -7.12
N ASN A 100 -11.28 -18.65 -6.73
CA ASN A 100 -10.62 -19.72 -7.48
C ASN A 100 -11.32 -21.06 -7.18
N LYS A 101 -12.18 -21.49 -8.11
CA LYS A 101 -13.00 -22.70 -7.93
C LYS A 101 -12.18 -23.98 -7.85
N GLY A 102 -11.06 -24.07 -8.59
CA GLY A 102 -10.16 -25.21 -8.52
C GLY A 102 -9.52 -25.35 -7.13
N VAL A 103 -9.07 -24.24 -6.54
CA VAL A 103 -8.53 -24.26 -5.16
C VAL A 103 -9.63 -24.56 -4.14
N ARG A 104 -10.84 -24.05 -4.33
CA ARG A 104 -11.99 -24.40 -3.49
C ARG A 104 -12.25 -25.90 -3.49
N GLU A 105 -12.24 -26.55 -4.66
CA GLU A 105 -12.41 -27.99 -4.77
C GLU A 105 -11.28 -28.75 -4.07
N ILE A 106 -10.03 -28.29 -4.20
CA ILE A 106 -8.88 -28.87 -3.52
C ILE A 106 -9.04 -28.81 -1.99
N GLN A 107 -9.55 -27.71 -1.45
CA GLN A 107 -9.72 -27.50 -0.01
C GLN A 107 -10.93 -28.27 0.56
N GLY A 108 -11.94 -28.55 -0.25
CA GLY A 108 -13.12 -29.31 0.15
C GLY A 108 -13.81 -28.72 1.38
N ASP A 109 -14.05 -29.53 2.40
CA ASP A 109 -14.73 -29.11 3.63
C ASP A 109 -13.93 -28.12 4.48
N ASN A 110 -12.62 -27.99 4.25
CA ASN A 110 -11.77 -27.01 4.94
C ASN A 110 -11.82 -25.62 4.28
N TYR A 111 -12.65 -25.45 3.25
CA TYR A 111 -12.75 -24.20 2.52
C TYR A 111 -13.41 -23.09 3.36
N GLU A 112 -12.72 -21.97 3.52
CA GLU A 112 -13.23 -20.77 4.19
C GLU A 112 -13.25 -19.60 3.20
N GLU A 113 -14.44 -19.16 2.79
CA GLU A 113 -14.62 -18.16 1.72
C GLU A 113 -13.92 -16.82 2.03
N ALA A 114 -13.96 -16.37 3.28
CA ALA A 114 -13.29 -15.14 3.73
C ALA A 114 -11.78 -15.18 3.50
N LYS A 115 -11.20 -16.38 3.47
CA LYS A 115 -9.78 -16.65 3.29
C LYS A 115 -9.49 -17.31 1.96
N ALA A 116 -10.42 -17.32 1.01
CA ALA A 116 -10.23 -18.05 -0.22
C ALA A 116 -9.24 -17.37 -1.17
N TRP A 117 -8.58 -18.18 -1.99
CA TRP A 117 -7.81 -17.70 -3.13
C TRP A 117 -8.74 -17.09 -4.17
N ARG A 118 -8.35 -15.96 -4.76
CA ARG A 118 -9.13 -15.21 -5.75
C ARG A 118 -8.30 -14.93 -6.99
N GLY A 119 -8.95 -15.01 -8.15
CA GLY A 119 -8.33 -14.87 -9.47
C GLY A 119 -7.54 -16.10 -9.89
N ASN A 120 -6.87 -15.99 -11.02
CA ASN A 120 -5.99 -17.04 -11.54
C ASN A 120 -4.69 -17.06 -10.76
N LEU A 121 -4.19 -18.25 -10.42
CA LEU A 121 -2.89 -18.44 -9.77
C LEU A 121 -1.90 -19.01 -10.78
N VAL A 122 -0.72 -18.41 -10.86
CA VAL A 122 0.36 -18.89 -11.74
C VAL A 122 1.48 -19.42 -10.84
N VAL A 123 1.91 -20.66 -11.03
CA VAL A 123 2.94 -21.28 -10.19
C VAL A 123 4.18 -21.59 -11.02
N ALA A 124 5.29 -20.93 -10.69
CA ALA A 124 6.59 -21.16 -11.31
C ALA A 124 7.48 -22.03 -10.41
N LYS A 125 8.40 -22.76 -11.03
CA LYS A 125 9.36 -23.64 -10.36
C LYS A 125 10.78 -23.09 -10.50
N TYR A 126 11.58 -23.22 -9.44
CA TYR A 126 12.96 -22.74 -9.38
C TYR A 126 13.93 -23.88 -9.13
N ARG A 127 15.15 -23.73 -9.65
CA ARG A 127 16.19 -24.76 -9.59
C ARG A 127 16.77 -24.95 -8.19
N ASP A 128 16.78 -23.90 -7.38
CA ASP A 128 17.45 -23.87 -6.07
C ASP A 128 16.73 -22.92 -5.10
N GLN A 129 17.14 -22.98 -3.82
CA GLN A 129 16.59 -22.17 -2.72
C GLN A 129 17.02 -20.70 -2.77
N GLU A 130 18.00 -20.36 -3.62
CA GLU A 130 18.42 -18.97 -3.85
C GLU A 130 17.61 -18.34 -5.00
N TYR A 131 16.70 -19.11 -5.60
CA TYR A 131 15.89 -18.70 -6.75
C TYR A 131 16.75 -18.19 -7.91
N ALA A 132 17.96 -18.74 -8.07
CA ALA A 132 18.95 -18.24 -9.02
C ALA A 132 18.53 -18.47 -10.48
N SER A 133 17.69 -19.47 -10.74
CA SER A 133 17.13 -19.71 -12.07
C SER A 133 15.75 -20.39 -12.02
N MET A 134 14.87 -19.99 -12.94
CA MET A 134 13.61 -20.69 -13.20
C MET A 134 13.86 -21.99 -13.99
N MET A 135 13.00 -22.98 -13.80
CA MET A 135 12.99 -24.21 -14.57
C MET A 135 11.55 -24.60 -14.94
N ASP A 136 11.41 -25.45 -15.95
CA ASP A 136 10.11 -25.92 -16.42
C ASP A 136 9.38 -26.73 -15.34
N ALA A 137 8.18 -26.28 -14.98
CA ALA A 137 7.23 -27.05 -14.21
C ALA A 137 6.49 -28.04 -15.13
N SER A 138 6.03 -29.14 -14.55
CA SER A 138 5.30 -30.17 -15.27
C SER A 138 4.06 -30.59 -14.49
N MET A 139 3.10 -31.26 -15.13
CA MET A 139 1.94 -31.79 -14.40
C MET A 139 2.31 -32.82 -13.30
N ALA A 140 3.54 -33.34 -13.29
CA ALA A 140 4.03 -34.16 -12.17
C ALA A 140 4.25 -33.35 -10.88
N ASP A 141 4.34 -32.02 -10.96
CA ASP A 141 4.43 -31.12 -9.81
C ASP A 141 3.06 -30.85 -9.17
N PHE A 142 1.96 -31.13 -9.88
CA PHE A 142 0.61 -30.85 -9.41
C PHE A 142 0.27 -31.46 -8.04
N PRO A 143 0.62 -32.73 -7.72
CA PRO A 143 0.36 -33.29 -6.39
C PRO A 143 1.00 -32.51 -5.24
N ILE A 144 2.20 -31.94 -5.46
CA ILE A 144 2.90 -31.11 -4.47
C ILE A 144 2.14 -29.81 -4.24
N LEU A 145 1.78 -29.13 -5.33
CA LEU A 145 1.02 -27.87 -5.29
C LEU A 145 -0.37 -28.07 -4.69
N LYS A 146 -1.04 -29.17 -5.04
CA LYS A 146 -2.33 -29.56 -4.47
C LYS A 146 -2.22 -29.74 -2.96
N ASN A 147 -1.23 -30.49 -2.48
CA ASN A 147 -1.02 -30.70 -1.04
C ASN A 147 -0.77 -29.38 -0.31
N TRP A 148 0.03 -28.49 -0.89
CA TRP A 148 0.25 -27.15 -0.33
C TRP A 148 -1.06 -26.34 -0.25
N LEU A 149 -1.81 -26.25 -1.35
CA LEU A 149 -3.09 -25.52 -1.43
C LEU A 149 -4.18 -26.07 -0.48
N LEU A 150 -4.12 -27.37 -0.14
CA LEU A 150 -5.02 -28.01 0.83
C LEU A 150 -4.95 -27.36 2.22
N ARG A 151 -3.79 -26.84 2.60
CA ARG A 151 -3.50 -26.31 3.95
C ARG A 151 -3.34 -24.80 3.99
N HIS A 152 -3.06 -24.18 2.84
CA HIS A 152 -2.75 -22.77 2.77
C HIS A 152 -3.97 -21.93 2.45
N GLU A 153 -4.29 -21.05 3.38
CA GLU A 153 -5.32 -20.02 3.24
C GLU A 153 -4.90 -19.02 2.14
N GLY A 154 -5.89 -18.55 1.40
CA GLY A 154 -5.74 -17.48 0.41
C GLY A 154 -5.42 -16.13 1.02
N THR A 155 -4.91 -15.25 0.15
CA THR A 155 -4.15 -14.07 0.54
C THR A 155 -4.88 -13.06 1.42
N GLN A 156 -6.22 -13.01 1.41
CA GLN A 156 -6.97 -12.13 2.32
C GLN A 156 -6.67 -12.44 3.79
N ALA A 157 -6.46 -13.72 4.13
CA ALA A 157 -6.06 -14.13 5.46
C ALA A 157 -4.62 -13.78 5.80
N VAL A 158 -3.69 -13.89 4.84
CA VAL A 158 -2.28 -13.53 5.03
C VAL A 158 -2.13 -12.01 5.17
N ILE A 159 -2.84 -11.21 4.36
CA ILE A 159 -2.90 -9.75 4.51
C ILE A 159 -3.51 -9.40 5.88
N ALA A 160 -4.62 -10.03 6.26
CA ALA A 160 -5.22 -9.81 7.58
C ALA A 160 -4.27 -10.19 8.73
N ARG A 161 -3.58 -11.33 8.64
CA ARG A 161 -2.60 -11.81 9.63
C ARG A 161 -1.34 -10.94 9.67
N LEU A 162 -0.80 -10.49 8.55
CA LEU A 162 0.33 -9.56 8.52
C LEU A 162 -0.07 -8.22 9.15
N LEU A 163 -1.29 -7.74 8.89
CA LEU A 163 -1.87 -6.58 9.57
C LEU A 163 -2.08 -6.81 11.08
N GLU A 164 -2.24 -8.05 11.54
CA GLU A 164 -2.37 -8.42 12.96
C GLU A 164 -1.02 -8.67 13.65
N SER A 165 -0.07 -9.36 13.02
CA SER A 165 1.25 -9.70 13.57
C SER A 165 2.11 -8.46 13.77
N ASN A 166 2.12 -7.54 12.80
CA ASN A 166 2.78 -6.24 12.96
C ASN A 166 2.17 -5.40 14.10
N SER A 167 0.92 -5.69 14.49
CA SER A 167 0.28 -5.07 15.65
C SER A 167 0.78 -5.62 16.98
N LYS A 168 1.16 -6.90 17.05
CA LYS A 168 1.56 -7.58 18.29
C LYS A 168 3.05 -7.39 18.61
N GLU A 169 3.89 -7.31 17.57
CA GLU A 169 5.34 -7.10 17.72
C GLU A 169 5.68 -5.67 18.19
N ALA A 170 4.91 -4.68 17.73
CA ALA A 170 4.96 -3.30 18.22
C ALA A 170 4.59 -3.18 19.72
N ASP A 171 3.67 -4.03 20.20
CA ASP A 171 3.20 -4.03 21.59
C ASP A 171 4.18 -4.77 22.53
N ALA A 172 4.92 -5.76 22.03
CA ALA A 172 5.95 -6.50 22.76
C ALA A 172 7.21 -5.64 23.00
N HIS A 173 7.63 -4.84 22.02
CA HIS A 173 8.75 -3.90 22.18
C HIS A 173 8.47 -2.77 23.18
N LEU A 174 7.20 -2.44 23.43
CA LEU A 174 6.83 -1.45 24.44
C LEU A 174 6.96 -1.96 25.88
N ARG A 175 6.90 -3.29 26.09
CA ARG A 175 6.95 -3.92 27.42
C ARG A 175 8.37 -4.21 27.92
N TYR A 176 9.38 -4.18 27.05
CA TYR A 176 10.79 -4.37 27.39
C TYR A 176 11.56 -3.05 27.34
N ARG A 177 11.16 -2.07 28.18
CA ARG A 177 12.03 -0.94 28.52
C ARG A 177 12.54 -1.18 29.94
N PRO A 178 13.83 -1.57 30.16
CA PRO A 178 14.37 -1.64 31.50
C PRO A 178 14.24 -0.26 32.13
N ALA A 179 13.68 -0.21 33.35
CA ALA A 179 13.40 1.02 34.06
C ALA A 179 14.66 1.90 34.11
N ALA A 180 14.70 2.92 33.26
CA ALA A 180 15.77 3.91 33.29
C ALA A 180 15.68 4.64 34.62
N LYS A 181 16.77 4.58 35.40
CA LYS A 181 16.93 5.32 36.67
C LYS A 181 16.56 6.79 36.42
N TRP A 182 15.47 7.22 37.02
CA TRP A 182 15.03 8.60 36.98
C TRP A 182 16.02 9.46 37.78
N THR A 183 16.71 10.36 37.09
CA THR A 183 17.45 11.45 37.73
C THR A 183 16.61 12.72 37.67
N PRO A 184 16.37 13.41 38.80
CA PRO A 184 15.61 14.65 38.80
C PRO A 184 16.29 15.72 37.93
N PRO A 185 15.50 16.57 37.24
CA PRO A 185 16.05 17.63 36.42
C PRO A 185 16.77 18.69 37.29
N PRO A 186 17.85 19.30 36.78
CA PRO A 186 18.59 20.31 37.51
C PRO A 186 17.75 21.59 37.72
N PRO A 187 17.96 22.30 38.85
CA PRO A 187 17.22 23.51 39.17
C PRO A 187 17.52 24.65 38.19
N PRO A 188 16.55 25.54 37.95
CA PRO A 188 16.71 26.66 37.04
C PRO A 188 17.72 27.69 37.56
N PRO A 189 18.46 28.37 36.66
CA PRO A 189 19.47 29.35 37.05
C PRO A 189 18.84 30.63 37.63
N PRO A 190 19.55 31.33 38.53
CA PRO A 190 19.04 32.53 39.18
C PRO A 190 18.89 33.72 38.21
N PRO A 191 17.91 34.61 38.47
CA PRO A 191 17.63 35.77 37.60
C PRO A 191 18.79 36.78 37.62
N ARG A 192 19.18 37.25 36.43
CA ARG A 192 20.20 38.30 36.26
C ARG A 192 19.65 39.67 36.67
N LYS A 193 20.47 40.47 37.36
CA LYS A 193 20.17 41.85 37.75
C LYS A 193 20.06 42.78 36.52
N PRO A 194 19.14 43.76 36.53
CA PRO A 194 18.98 44.70 35.42
C PRO A 194 20.11 45.75 35.38
N PRO A 195 20.49 46.23 34.18
CA PRO A 195 21.50 47.28 34.02
C PRO A 195 20.96 48.67 34.34
N LYS A 196 21.86 49.55 34.83
CA LYS A 196 21.61 50.98 35.12
C LYS A 196 21.38 51.77 33.81
N ALA A 197 20.42 52.69 33.86
CA ALA A 197 20.03 53.55 32.74
C ALA A 197 21.07 54.67 32.47
N ILE A 198 21.31 54.93 31.18
CA ILE A 198 22.00 56.12 30.65
C ILE A 198 20.93 57.05 30.06
N PRO A 199 20.91 58.36 30.37
CA PRO A 199 19.93 59.28 29.81
C PRO A 199 20.43 59.93 28.50
N GLY A 200 19.56 59.96 27.49
CA GLY A 200 19.66 60.90 26.37
C GLY A 200 19.99 60.29 25.01
N ALA A 201 18.97 59.76 24.32
CA ALA A 201 18.87 59.80 22.85
C ALA A 201 17.47 59.35 22.43
N SER A 202 16.60 60.32 22.14
CA SER A 202 15.39 60.08 21.35
C SER A 202 15.79 59.91 19.89
N LEU A 203 15.50 58.76 19.29
CA LEU A 203 15.11 58.70 17.89
C LEU A 203 14.28 57.44 17.62
N LEU A 204 13.19 57.63 16.89
CA LEU A 204 12.19 56.67 16.48
C LEU A 204 12.79 55.46 15.74
N ILE A 205 12.28 54.25 15.99
CA ILE A 205 11.74 53.30 14.99
C ILE A 205 11.05 52.13 15.72
N ARG A 206 9.90 51.74 15.16
CA ARG A 206 8.95 50.73 15.62
C ARG A 206 9.56 49.34 15.88
N THR A 207 9.04 48.74 16.94
CA THR A 207 9.10 47.34 17.37
C THR A 207 8.74 46.31 16.29
N ARG A 208 9.55 45.23 16.20
CA ARG A 208 9.13 43.82 16.24
C ARG A 208 10.36 42.92 16.17
N ILE A 209 10.70 42.25 17.28
CA ILE A 209 11.58 41.07 17.28
C ILE A 209 10.74 39.90 17.74
N GLY A 210 10.73 38.87 16.89
CA GLY A 210 9.90 37.70 17.00
C GLY A 210 10.44 36.73 18.04
N VAL A 211 9.50 36.16 18.79
CA VAL A 211 9.70 34.94 19.55
C VAL A 211 9.86 33.81 18.53
N THR A 212 11.03 33.17 18.50
CA THR A 212 11.25 31.93 17.75
C THR A 212 10.50 30.80 18.45
N MET A 213 9.25 30.57 18.03
CA MET A 213 8.61 29.29 18.28
C MET A 213 9.37 28.23 17.48
N ASN A 214 9.74 27.14 18.15
CA ASN A 214 10.19 25.91 17.50
C ASN A 214 9.13 25.54 16.46
N ARG A 215 9.45 25.77 15.18
CA ARG A 215 8.57 25.42 14.07
C ARG A 215 8.47 23.90 14.05
N ILE A 216 7.26 23.42 14.31
CA ILE A 216 6.83 22.08 13.89
C ILE A 216 7.19 21.99 12.40
N PRO A 217 7.91 20.94 11.95
CA PRO A 217 8.21 20.78 10.54
C PRO A 217 6.90 20.82 9.75
N PRO A 218 6.88 21.46 8.57
CA PRO A 218 5.66 21.52 7.76
C PRO A 218 5.14 20.10 7.52
N PRO A 219 3.82 19.89 7.59
CA PRO A 219 3.23 18.58 7.35
C PRO A 219 3.65 18.06 5.97
N LYS A 220 3.88 16.75 5.88
CA LYS A 220 4.26 16.10 4.62
C LYS A 220 3.09 16.16 3.64
N PRO A 221 3.36 16.32 2.33
CA PRO A 221 2.30 16.29 1.34
C PRO A 221 1.65 14.89 1.30
N PRO A 222 0.31 14.83 1.17
CA PRO A 222 -0.41 13.57 1.11
C PRO A 222 -0.05 12.74 -0.14
N PRO A 223 -0.25 11.40 -0.11
CA PRO A 223 -0.03 10.53 -1.26
C PRO A 223 -0.83 10.97 -2.49
N THR A 224 -0.18 10.98 -3.66
CA THR A 224 -0.78 11.39 -4.94
C THR A 224 -1.97 10.52 -5.38
N GLU A 225 -2.02 9.26 -4.92
CA GLU A 225 -3.08 8.29 -5.22
C GLU A 225 -4.45 8.64 -4.58
N ILE A 226 -4.49 9.55 -3.60
CA ILE A 226 -5.74 10.02 -2.99
C ILE A 226 -6.57 10.85 -3.98
N TYR A 227 -5.91 11.47 -4.95
CA TYR A 227 -6.47 12.46 -5.84
C TYR A 227 -6.88 11.89 -7.21
N ASN A 228 -6.26 10.80 -7.66
CA ASN A 228 -6.40 10.33 -9.04
C ASN A 228 -7.08 8.96 -9.12
N GLY A 229 -7.96 8.78 -10.11
CA GLY A 229 -8.62 7.51 -10.42
C GLY A 229 -10.08 7.41 -9.95
N LEU A 230 -10.82 6.45 -10.53
CA LEU A 230 -12.26 6.25 -10.29
C LEU A 230 -12.59 5.87 -8.83
N HIS A 231 -11.59 5.34 -8.11
CA HIS A 231 -11.70 4.87 -6.72
C HIS A 231 -11.08 5.81 -5.70
N SER A 232 -10.60 6.98 -6.15
CA SER A 232 -9.99 7.98 -5.29
C SER A 232 -10.99 8.48 -4.26
N LEU A 233 -10.50 8.98 -3.10
CA LEU A 233 -11.39 9.55 -2.10
C LEU A 233 -12.19 10.72 -2.69
N TRP A 234 -11.56 11.48 -3.58
CA TRP A 234 -12.21 12.56 -4.28
C TRP A 234 -13.35 12.06 -5.18
N ALA A 235 -13.11 11.03 -6.00
CA ALA A 235 -14.13 10.43 -6.87
C ALA A 235 -15.31 9.84 -6.06
N LYS A 236 -15.03 9.18 -4.93
CA LYS A 236 -16.06 8.56 -4.08
C LYS A 236 -16.92 9.56 -3.31
N THR A 237 -16.35 10.70 -2.94
CA THR A 237 -17.08 11.73 -2.19
C THR A 237 -17.92 12.63 -3.11
N GLY A 238 -17.57 12.71 -4.40
CA GLY A 238 -18.27 13.58 -5.34
C GLY A 238 -18.18 15.06 -4.96
N MET A 239 -17.16 15.43 -4.20
CA MET A 239 -16.87 16.84 -3.87
C MET A 239 -16.32 17.55 -5.10
N THR A 240 -16.61 18.83 -5.24
CA THR A 240 -15.86 19.70 -6.16
C THR A 240 -14.40 19.80 -5.72
N ALA A 241 -13.51 20.19 -6.63
CA ALA A 241 -12.09 20.36 -6.30
C ALA A 241 -11.83 21.39 -5.18
N ASN A 242 -12.73 22.38 -5.01
CA ASN A 242 -12.62 23.37 -3.94
C ASN A 242 -13.11 22.81 -2.60
N GLU A 243 -14.28 22.16 -2.58
CA GLU A 243 -14.79 21.46 -1.38
C GLU A 243 -13.81 20.40 -0.88
N PHE A 244 -13.22 19.63 -1.79
CA PHE A 244 -12.25 18.60 -1.41
C PHE A 244 -10.99 19.22 -0.80
N ARG A 245 -10.51 20.34 -1.34
CA ARG A 245 -9.36 21.07 -0.81
C ARG A 245 -9.63 21.67 0.56
N GLU A 246 -10.81 22.24 0.76
CA GLU A 246 -11.26 22.73 2.07
C GLU A 246 -11.34 21.58 3.07
N PHE A 247 -11.92 20.45 2.66
CA PHE A 247 -11.98 19.22 3.45
C PHE A 247 -10.59 18.71 3.86
N THR A 248 -9.64 18.57 2.92
CA THR A 248 -8.29 18.09 3.23
C THR A 248 -7.57 19.04 4.19
N ASN A 249 -7.63 20.36 3.93
CA ASN A 249 -7.03 21.36 4.81
C ASN A 249 -7.64 21.30 6.22
N LEU A 250 -8.95 21.07 6.33
CA LEU A 250 -9.62 20.94 7.60
C LEU A 250 -9.14 19.70 8.38
N VAL A 251 -9.05 18.54 7.73
CA VAL A 251 -8.58 17.31 8.37
C VAL A 251 -7.11 17.43 8.77
N GLU A 252 -6.26 18.04 7.95
CA GLU A 252 -4.84 18.25 8.28
C GLU A 252 -4.68 19.17 9.50
N ASN A 253 -5.35 20.34 9.50
CA ASN A 253 -5.28 21.30 10.61
C ASN A 253 -5.78 20.72 11.94
N THR A 254 -6.84 19.92 11.90
CA THR A 254 -7.39 19.24 13.09
C THR A 254 -6.50 18.07 13.52
N SER A 255 -5.89 17.36 12.57
CA SER A 255 -4.92 16.30 12.86
C SER A 255 -3.71 16.86 13.59
N ASP A 256 -3.16 18.01 13.17
CA ASP A 256 -2.04 18.66 13.87
C ASP A 256 -2.38 19.11 15.29
N LYS A 257 -3.66 19.41 15.56
CA LYS A 257 -4.13 19.84 16.88
C LYS A 257 -4.34 18.67 17.84
N TYR A 258 -4.86 17.54 17.36
CA TYR A 258 -5.31 16.44 18.21
C TYR A 258 -4.50 15.15 18.05
N LEU A 259 -3.84 14.93 16.93
CA LEU A 259 -3.16 13.68 16.62
C LEU A 259 -1.66 13.87 16.67
N SER A 260 -0.95 12.79 16.99
CA SER A 260 0.52 12.79 16.90
C SER A 260 0.93 12.55 15.45
N PRO A 261 1.67 13.46 14.80
CA PRO A 261 2.01 13.33 13.37
C PRO A 261 2.73 12.01 13.04
N ARG A 262 3.59 11.56 13.97
CA ARG A 262 4.41 10.35 13.82
C ARG A 262 3.74 9.06 14.29
N GLY A 263 2.45 9.12 14.64
CA GLY A 263 1.72 7.97 15.16
C GLY A 263 0.84 7.34 14.09
N SER A 264 1.01 6.04 13.84
CA SER A 264 -0.01 5.24 13.13
C SER A 264 -1.38 5.46 13.78
N ILE A 265 -2.47 5.36 13.01
CA ILE A 265 -3.84 5.54 13.52
C ILE A 265 -4.15 4.67 14.75
N ARG A 266 -3.50 3.51 14.88
CA ARG A 266 -3.64 2.59 16.02
C ARG A 266 -2.99 3.11 17.30
N ASN A 267 -1.96 3.95 17.17
CA ASN A 267 -1.23 4.56 18.28
C ASN A 267 -1.90 5.86 18.76
N GLN A 268 -2.87 6.37 18.01
CA GLN A 268 -3.64 7.52 18.45
C GLN A 268 -4.61 7.08 19.54
N GLY A 269 -4.63 7.79 20.67
CA GLY A 269 -5.58 7.52 21.74
C GLY A 269 -7.02 7.64 21.21
N ARG A 270 -7.90 6.68 21.54
CA ARG A 270 -9.31 6.70 21.09
C ARG A 270 -10.00 8.03 21.38
N GLN A 271 -9.71 8.65 22.52
CA GLN A 271 -10.25 9.97 22.88
C GLN A 271 -9.75 11.09 21.96
N MET A 272 -8.49 11.05 21.52
CA MET A 272 -7.93 12.05 20.61
C MET A 272 -8.51 11.90 19.21
N LEU A 273 -8.63 10.66 18.71
CA LEU A 273 -9.33 10.37 17.45
C LEU A 273 -10.80 10.81 17.50
N SER A 274 -11.50 10.53 18.60
CA SER A 274 -12.88 10.96 18.76
C SER A 274 -13.01 12.48 18.77
N LYS A 275 -12.11 13.20 19.43
CA LYS A 275 -12.08 14.68 19.43
C LYS A 275 -11.77 15.24 18.05
N HIS A 276 -10.80 14.63 17.35
CA HIS A 276 -10.45 14.96 15.98
C HIS A 276 -11.66 14.82 15.05
N TYR A 277 -12.30 13.64 15.04
CA TYR A 277 -13.47 13.41 14.19
C TYR A 277 -14.64 14.34 14.52
N ALA A 278 -14.92 14.56 15.81
CA ALA A 278 -15.98 15.48 16.22
C ALA A 278 -15.69 16.93 15.82
N GLU A 279 -14.43 17.39 15.89
CA GLU A 279 -14.07 18.74 15.46
C GLU A 279 -14.16 18.89 13.94
N VAL A 280 -13.69 17.89 13.17
CA VAL A 280 -13.84 17.91 11.71
C VAL A 280 -15.32 17.92 11.34
N ALA A 281 -16.13 17.02 11.91
CA ALA A 281 -17.58 16.97 11.63
C ALA A 281 -18.27 18.30 11.93
N LYS A 282 -17.92 18.94 13.07
CA LYS A 282 -18.46 20.25 13.45
C LYS A 282 -18.10 21.38 12.48
N LEU A 283 -16.88 21.38 11.97
CA LEU A 283 -16.37 22.43 11.08
C LEU A 283 -16.69 22.16 9.60
N TRP A 284 -16.95 20.91 9.26
CA TRP A 284 -17.27 20.47 7.92
C TRP A 284 -18.79 20.42 7.77
N HIS A 285 -19.37 21.43 7.13
CA HIS A 285 -20.83 21.61 6.97
C HIS A 285 -21.52 20.57 6.05
N HIS A 286 -21.07 19.32 6.06
CA HIS A 286 -21.58 18.19 5.26
C HIS A 286 -21.91 16.95 6.11
N GLU A 287 -22.12 17.11 7.42
CA GLU A 287 -22.42 16.02 8.37
C GLU A 287 -23.59 15.13 7.92
N ASP A 288 -24.62 15.71 7.28
CA ASP A 288 -25.77 14.96 6.76
C ASP A 288 -25.53 14.25 5.41
N LYS A 289 -24.44 14.59 4.69
CA LYS A 289 -24.18 14.05 3.35
C LYS A 289 -23.50 12.67 3.41
N TYR A 290 -22.77 12.37 4.48
CA TYR A 290 -21.96 11.16 4.57
C TYR A 290 -22.21 10.44 5.89
N LYS A 291 -22.84 9.27 5.80
CA LYS A 291 -23.10 8.41 6.96
C LYS A 291 -21.80 8.10 7.73
N ASP A 292 -21.85 8.29 9.05
CA ASP A 292 -20.77 7.98 10.01
C ASP A 292 -19.44 8.74 9.77
N ASP A 293 -19.48 9.86 9.04
CA ASP A 293 -18.31 10.66 8.67
C ASP A 293 -17.21 9.82 7.99
N TRP A 294 -17.60 8.83 7.19
CA TRP A 294 -16.66 7.91 6.55
C TRP A 294 -15.54 8.61 5.75
N PRO A 295 -15.75 9.77 5.08
CA PRO A 295 -14.67 10.46 4.37
C PRO A 295 -13.59 10.95 5.33
N VAL A 296 -13.98 11.51 6.47
CA VAL A 296 -13.07 12.01 7.51
C VAL A 296 -12.22 10.85 8.03
N ARG A 297 -12.86 9.73 8.36
CA ARG A 297 -12.18 8.53 8.90
C ARG A 297 -11.20 7.95 7.88
N LEU A 298 -11.62 7.84 6.62
CA LEU A 298 -10.78 7.29 5.56
C LEU A 298 -9.59 8.21 5.25
N TYR A 299 -9.81 9.52 5.10
CA TYR A 299 -8.73 10.47 4.84
C TYR A 299 -7.73 10.52 6.00
N THR A 300 -8.21 10.58 7.24
CA THR A 300 -7.34 10.56 8.44
C THR A 300 -6.49 9.28 8.48
N LYS A 301 -7.05 8.13 8.11
CA LYS A 301 -6.31 6.87 8.01
C LYS A 301 -5.22 6.93 6.95
N LEU A 302 -5.52 7.49 5.77
CA LEU A 302 -4.55 7.66 4.68
C LEU A 302 -3.45 8.66 5.04
N TYR A 303 -3.82 9.78 5.67
CA TYR A 303 -2.91 10.83 6.14
C TYR A 303 -1.89 10.26 7.13
N LEU A 304 -2.35 9.54 8.16
CA LEU A 304 -1.48 8.92 9.16
C LEU A 304 -0.69 7.70 8.64
N ALA A 305 -1.17 7.03 7.59
CA ALA A 305 -0.46 5.91 6.97
C ALA A 305 0.76 6.38 6.14
N SER A 306 0.81 7.65 5.74
CA SER A 306 1.93 8.20 4.97
C SER A 306 3.26 8.30 5.75
N ASP A 307 3.21 8.14 7.08
CA ASP A 307 4.37 8.20 7.98
C ASP A 307 4.94 6.82 8.36
N ASP A 308 4.17 5.74 8.17
CA ASP A 308 4.73 4.39 8.21
C ASP A 308 5.56 4.19 6.93
N VAL A 309 6.84 3.90 7.11
CA VAL A 309 7.88 3.70 6.07
C VAL A 309 7.50 2.67 4.97
N CYS A 310 6.34 2.02 5.07
CA CYS A 310 5.76 1.15 4.03
C CYS A 310 5.01 1.86 2.89
N ILE A 311 4.84 3.20 2.91
CA ILE A 311 4.45 3.98 1.71
C ILE A 311 5.63 4.84 1.21
N GLN A 312 6.82 4.24 1.13
CA GLN A 312 7.90 4.77 0.29
C GLN A 312 8.22 3.80 -0.83
N MET A 313 7.52 3.99 -1.95
CA MET A 313 7.91 3.81 -3.36
C MET A 313 6.59 4.03 -4.13
N VAL A 314 6.26 5.19 -4.68
CA VAL A 314 6.99 5.91 -5.72
C VAL A 314 6.55 7.39 -5.78
N LEU A 315 7.53 8.30 -5.65
CA LEU A 315 7.49 9.64 -6.23
C LEU A 315 8.42 9.61 -7.45
N ILE A 316 7.94 10.03 -8.63
CA ILE A 316 8.79 10.45 -9.76
C ILE A 316 8.46 11.93 -10.03
N PRO A 317 9.45 12.79 -10.36
CA PRO A 317 9.22 14.20 -10.57
C PRO A 317 8.40 14.42 -11.85
N ALA A 318 7.46 15.37 -11.80
CA ALA A 318 6.80 15.87 -12.98
C ALA A 318 7.82 16.52 -13.93
N GLY A 319 8.06 15.88 -15.07
CA GLY A 319 8.57 16.55 -16.26
C GLY A 319 7.50 17.52 -16.78
N ARG A 320 7.94 18.72 -17.13
CA ARG A 320 7.13 19.80 -17.71
C ARG A 320 6.40 19.34 -18.98
N GLY A 321 5.16 19.82 -19.11
CA GLY A 321 4.57 20.23 -20.40
C GLY A 321 3.88 19.12 -21.19
N ALA A 322 2.56 19.07 -21.07
CA ALA A 322 1.70 18.70 -22.18
C ALA A 322 0.35 19.41 -22.01
N ASP A 323 0.13 20.40 -22.86
CA ASP A 323 -1.14 21.08 -23.04
C ASP A 323 -2.21 20.05 -23.44
N TYR A 324 -3.33 20.01 -22.70
CA TYR A 324 -4.50 19.24 -23.10
C TYR A 324 -5.27 20.03 -24.15
N VAL A 325 -5.24 19.56 -25.40
CA VAL A 325 -6.16 19.96 -26.45
C VAL A 325 -7.46 19.17 -26.29
N VAL A 326 -8.56 19.88 -26.11
CA VAL A 326 -9.94 19.35 -26.09
C VAL A 326 -10.34 18.98 -27.53
N PRO A 327 -10.79 17.75 -27.82
CA PRO A 327 -11.43 17.48 -29.10
C PRO A 327 -12.85 18.06 -29.09
N ALA A 328 -13.12 18.92 -30.06
CA ALA A 328 -14.44 19.45 -30.34
C ALA A 328 -15.41 18.33 -30.77
N SER A 329 -16.61 18.43 -30.21
CA SER A 329 -17.90 17.91 -30.68
C SER A 329 -17.93 17.29 -32.08
N LEU A 330 -18.31 16.01 -32.15
CA LEU A 330 -18.90 15.40 -33.35
C LEU A 330 -20.34 15.91 -33.50
N THR A 331 -20.58 16.71 -34.53
CA THR A 331 -21.91 16.87 -35.13
C THR A 331 -22.12 15.81 -36.22
N PRO A 332 -23.35 15.31 -36.41
CA PRO A 332 -23.66 14.34 -37.45
C PRO A 332 -23.97 15.07 -38.76
N GLU A 333 -23.44 14.61 -39.90
CA GLU A 333 -24.11 14.82 -41.18
C GLU A 333 -23.56 13.97 -42.33
N ASN A 334 -24.54 13.45 -43.08
CA ASN A 334 -24.55 13.08 -44.50
C ASN A 334 -23.96 11.74 -44.99
N THR A 335 -24.91 10.81 -45.16
CA THR A 335 -25.36 10.21 -46.44
C THR A 335 -24.44 10.27 -47.67
N ASP A 336 -24.28 9.06 -48.20
CA ASP A 336 -24.30 8.66 -49.61
C ASP A 336 -23.05 8.77 -50.49
N VAL A 337 -22.97 7.72 -51.32
CA VAL A 337 -22.47 7.59 -52.69
C VAL A 337 -21.15 6.80 -52.89
N TYR A 338 -21.35 5.64 -53.55
CA TYR A 338 -20.48 4.66 -54.22
C TYR A 338 -19.88 3.50 -53.41
#